data_AF-A0A3Q9JKV3-F1
#
_entry.id   AF-A0A3Q9JKV3-F1
#
_cell.length_a   1.000
_cell.length_b   1.000
_cell.length_c   1.000
_cell.angle_alpha   90.00
_cell.angle_beta   90.00
_cell.angle_gamma   90.00
#
_symmetry.space_group_name_H-M   'P 1'
#
loop_
_entity.id
_entity.type
_entity.pdbx_description
1 polymer ?
#
loop_
_entity_poly.entity_id
_entity_poly.type
_entity_poly.pdbx_seq_one_letter_code
_entity_poly.pdbx_strand_id
1 'polypeptide(L)'
;MSYSLWSRIKAADHIFVIRYCVAIVLAWYLSYCLDLDKPYWSMMTASIVSLPSPGSSIIKLIARLIGTTIGIIIIVPIVSLSQYDPWLMACLIALWVSFCHYICCCYYGSVSYCFALSGYTASIVGFATTTSPSSYTLFFISQARFTEIVLGLLVVFVVSFIFPSNKDQKALIKADHQLQKSLVSIMDDCVISASSVKDIIKSVTGFILQMMNIKVLATQYIFSSTNTSEKGVQAITNIYRSFDTLGSLIMLRIMKSKLISEKPNINNILTAYEQKVEAYLDNPKAESPKPISSNDIYIQSFYDEFDKTTSSIAKPTNPIIDKNEESLFFIRSYHDQKEAIYNGLRTFLTIMCAVFFWLHGNWQYGYIGVILLSVICCYLSMIPMIRIAILFAALGLIAGITIAYCLKFGVFIGTSEYIIAVLSFLVVIIFLCYIQVVFSPIWALFGFVTIQVIIFSISFQNPMAYDIVAFSNTSLMILFGMLVIMGVLYILPPSPEEYIISRMKKAVNKKFIQCLNRKVNFIHFKIYLASVINESKFVTNQDLKGGLITDCFSKFLIMHTIYHYKYCLLNHSEVLNALIAGDYKLALSYANTLRTQETNNNFKVFWWKIGSILENNLK
;
A
#
# COMPACT_ATOMS: atom_id res chain seq x y z
N MET A 1 -2.29 28.11 -22.35
CA MET A 1 -1.68 27.10 -23.22
C MET A 1 -2.27 25.74 -22.88
N SER A 2 -3.24 25.27 -23.67
CA SER A 2 -3.80 23.92 -23.58
C SER A 2 -2.77 22.93 -24.10
N TYR A 3 -1.96 22.35 -23.20
CA TYR A 3 -1.19 21.16 -23.54
C TYR A 3 -2.18 20.10 -24.04
N SER A 4 -2.12 19.79 -25.34
CA SER A 4 -2.98 18.79 -25.98
C SER A 4 -2.90 17.49 -25.18
N LEU A 5 -4.02 16.83 -24.95
CA LEU A 5 -4.14 15.61 -24.15
C LEU A 5 -3.11 14.52 -24.55
N TRP A 6 -2.71 14.52 -25.82
CA TRP A 6 -1.69 13.68 -26.44
C TRP A 6 -0.26 13.88 -25.92
N SER A 7 0.10 15.07 -25.45
CA SER A 7 1.45 15.34 -24.93
C SER A 7 1.71 14.70 -23.56
N ARG A 8 0.67 14.13 -22.93
CA ARG A 8 0.77 13.42 -21.64
C ARG A 8 1.07 11.93 -21.80
N ILE A 9 0.93 11.37 -23.00
CA ILE A 9 1.08 9.93 -23.25
C ILE A 9 2.56 9.61 -23.46
N LYS A 10 3.10 8.68 -22.66
CA LYS A 10 4.50 8.24 -22.81
C LYS A 10 4.57 7.00 -23.70
N ALA A 11 5.71 6.78 -24.36
CA ALA A 11 5.98 5.57 -25.13
C ALA A 11 5.66 4.27 -24.35
N ALA A 12 5.98 4.27 -23.06
CA ALA A 12 5.76 3.13 -22.18
C ALA A 12 4.26 2.87 -21.87
N ASP A 13 3.39 3.87 -22.06
CA ASP A 13 1.95 3.76 -21.86
C ASP A 13 1.29 3.10 -23.08
N HIS A 14 1.77 3.40 -24.29
CA HIS A 14 1.35 2.69 -25.51
C HIS A 14 1.64 1.19 -25.43
N ILE A 15 2.85 0.80 -24.99
CA ILE A 15 3.22 -0.62 -24.83
C ILE A 15 2.27 -1.33 -23.85
N PHE A 16 1.91 -0.64 -22.76
CA PHE A 16 0.96 -1.20 -21.79
C PHE A 16 -0.44 -1.37 -22.40
N VAL A 17 -0.96 -0.36 -23.11
CA VAL A 17 -2.29 -0.44 -23.73
C VAL A 17 -2.35 -1.58 -24.75
N ILE A 18 -1.31 -1.74 -25.58
CA ILE A 18 -1.20 -2.85 -26.54
C ILE A 18 -1.22 -4.19 -25.80
N ARG A 19 -0.35 -4.38 -24.80
CA ARG A 19 -0.31 -5.61 -23.98
C ARG A 19 -1.67 -5.90 -23.35
N TYR A 20 -2.32 -4.89 -22.79
CA TYR A 20 -3.62 -5.01 -22.12
C TYR A 20 -4.70 -5.51 -23.08
N CYS A 21 -4.79 -4.89 -24.26
CA CYS A 21 -5.78 -5.23 -25.27
C CYS A 21 -5.52 -6.62 -25.89
N VAL A 22 -4.27 -6.91 -26.24
CA VAL A 22 -3.87 -8.22 -26.78
C VAL A 22 -4.18 -9.32 -25.77
N ALA A 23 -3.91 -9.12 -24.47
CA ALA A 23 -4.22 -10.10 -23.45
C ALA A 23 -5.73 -10.38 -23.33
N ILE A 24 -6.59 -9.37 -23.37
CA ILE A 24 -8.05 -9.56 -23.27
C ILE A 24 -8.60 -10.26 -24.51
N VAL A 25 -8.20 -9.83 -25.71
CA VAL A 25 -8.67 -10.44 -26.97
C VAL A 25 -8.16 -11.86 -27.12
N LEU A 26 -6.88 -12.11 -26.81
CA LEU A 26 -6.31 -13.46 -26.86
C LEU A 26 -6.97 -14.38 -25.83
N ALA A 27 -7.30 -13.88 -24.63
CA ALA A 27 -8.04 -14.63 -23.62
C ALA A 27 -9.45 -14.99 -24.12
N TRP A 28 -10.14 -14.06 -24.79
CA TRP A 28 -11.44 -14.35 -25.40
C TRP A 28 -11.31 -15.41 -26.50
N TYR A 29 -10.39 -15.22 -27.44
CA TYR A 29 -10.17 -16.12 -28.56
C TYR A 29 -9.84 -17.55 -28.11
N LEU A 30 -8.87 -17.71 -27.19
CA LEU A 30 -8.50 -19.03 -26.68
C LEU A 30 -9.61 -19.68 -25.86
N SER A 31 -10.41 -18.89 -25.12
CA SER A 31 -11.56 -19.44 -24.40
C SER A 31 -12.61 -19.99 -25.36
N TYR A 32 -12.79 -19.34 -26.51
CA TYR A 32 -13.66 -19.81 -27.58
C TYR A 32 -13.10 -21.07 -28.24
N CYS A 33 -11.81 -21.11 -28.58
CA CYS A 33 -11.17 -22.30 -29.17
C CYS A 33 -11.16 -23.53 -28.25
N LEU A 34 -11.20 -23.32 -26.93
CA LEU A 34 -11.24 -24.38 -25.93
C LEU A 34 -12.68 -24.74 -25.50
N ASP A 35 -13.69 -24.18 -26.17
CA ASP A 35 -15.10 -24.37 -25.86
C ASP A 35 -15.45 -24.17 -24.37
N LEU A 36 -14.85 -23.15 -23.75
CA LEU A 36 -15.20 -22.77 -22.38
C LEU A 36 -16.59 -22.13 -22.35
N ASP A 37 -17.41 -22.51 -21.37
CA ASP A 37 -18.78 -22.00 -21.20
C ASP A 37 -18.80 -20.48 -21.02
N LYS A 38 -17.88 -19.92 -20.20
CA LYS A 38 -17.91 -18.53 -19.75
C LYS A 38 -16.57 -17.80 -19.99
N PRO A 39 -16.22 -17.48 -21.25
CA PRO A 39 -15.03 -16.71 -21.62
C PRO A 39 -14.81 -15.41 -20.83
N TYR A 40 -15.89 -14.78 -20.38
CA TYR A 40 -15.82 -13.51 -19.65
C TYR A 40 -14.98 -13.58 -18.36
N TRP A 41 -14.81 -14.74 -17.72
CA TRP A 41 -13.92 -14.90 -16.55
C TRP A 41 -12.44 -14.87 -16.90
N SER A 42 -12.06 -15.46 -18.03
CA SER A 42 -10.71 -15.40 -18.58
C SER A 42 -10.37 -13.96 -18.98
N MET A 43 -11.29 -13.30 -19.69
CA MET A 43 -11.16 -11.89 -20.09
C MET A 43 -11.06 -10.94 -18.88
N MET A 44 -11.93 -11.08 -17.88
CA MET A 44 -11.85 -10.28 -16.65
C MET A 44 -10.51 -10.53 -15.94
N THR A 45 -10.09 -11.78 -15.82
CA THR A 45 -8.80 -12.13 -15.23
C THR A 45 -7.65 -11.42 -15.95
N ALA A 46 -7.63 -11.47 -17.28
CA ALA A 46 -6.61 -10.81 -18.07
C ALA A 46 -6.59 -9.30 -17.83
N SER A 47 -7.77 -8.68 -17.76
CA SER A 47 -7.94 -7.24 -17.54
C SER A 47 -7.58 -6.78 -16.11
N ILE A 48 -7.73 -7.64 -15.09
CA ILE A 48 -7.45 -7.32 -13.69
C ILE A 48 -5.96 -7.42 -13.38
N VAL A 49 -5.30 -8.44 -13.95
CA VAL A 49 -3.91 -8.79 -13.68
C VAL A 49 -2.95 -7.97 -14.54
N SER A 50 -3.37 -7.58 -15.75
CA SER A 50 -2.58 -6.72 -16.64
C SER A 50 -2.38 -5.32 -16.04
N LEU A 51 -1.27 -5.14 -15.33
CA LEU A 51 -0.88 -3.87 -14.71
C LEU A 51 0.23 -3.18 -15.51
N PRO A 52 0.40 -1.84 -15.40
CA PRO A 52 1.47 -1.12 -16.10
C PRO A 52 2.88 -1.61 -15.76
N SER A 53 3.09 -1.98 -14.49
CA SER A 53 4.32 -2.59 -13.98
C SER A 53 4.30 -4.11 -14.23
N PRO A 54 5.30 -4.69 -14.94
CA PRO A 54 5.37 -6.13 -15.14
C PRO A 54 5.54 -6.91 -13.83
N GLY A 55 6.35 -6.42 -12.90
CA GLY A 55 6.53 -7.04 -11.59
C GLY A 55 5.23 -7.05 -10.79
N SER A 56 4.49 -5.93 -10.80
CA SER A 56 3.17 -5.87 -10.17
C SER A 56 2.17 -6.84 -10.82
N SER A 57 2.25 -7.02 -12.14
CA SER A 57 1.43 -7.98 -12.89
C SER A 57 1.70 -9.42 -12.44
N ILE A 58 2.97 -9.81 -12.31
CA ILE A 58 3.39 -11.16 -11.87
C ILE A 58 2.94 -11.43 -10.44
N ILE A 59 3.18 -10.50 -9.51
CA ILE A 59 2.77 -10.67 -8.11
C ILE A 59 1.24 -10.81 -8.02
N LYS A 60 0.49 -10.04 -8.83
CA LYS A 60 -0.97 -10.12 -8.86
C LYS A 60 -1.49 -11.40 -9.52
N LEU A 61 -0.77 -11.94 -10.50
CA LEU A 61 -1.04 -13.25 -11.11
C LEU A 61 -0.93 -14.38 -10.09
N ILE A 62 0.18 -14.41 -9.34
CA ILE A 62 0.41 -15.42 -8.28
C ILE A 62 -0.65 -15.31 -7.20
N ALA A 63 -0.92 -14.09 -6.72
CA ALA A 63 -1.97 -13.84 -5.75
C ALA A 63 -3.35 -14.28 -6.27
N ARG A 64 -3.60 -14.15 -7.59
CA ARG A 64 -4.86 -14.59 -8.19
C ARG A 64 -4.99 -16.12 -8.14
N LEU A 65 -3.95 -16.82 -8.57
CA LEU A 65 -3.93 -18.29 -8.58
C LEU A 65 -4.11 -18.88 -7.18
N ILE A 66 -3.40 -18.35 -6.18
CA ILE A 66 -3.50 -18.82 -4.80
C ILE A 66 -4.90 -18.53 -4.24
N GLY A 67 -5.40 -17.30 -4.40
CA GLY A 67 -6.69 -16.91 -3.88
C GLY A 67 -7.84 -17.74 -4.45
N THR A 68 -7.88 -17.99 -5.76
CA THR A 68 -8.91 -18.85 -6.36
C THR A 68 -8.86 -20.27 -5.83
N THR A 69 -7.65 -20.82 -5.68
CA THR A 69 -7.46 -22.19 -5.21
C THR A 69 -7.98 -22.34 -3.78
N ILE A 70 -7.63 -21.41 -2.89
CA ILE A 70 -8.14 -21.40 -1.50
C ILE A 70 -9.66 -21.25 -1.49
N GLY A 71 -10.22 -20.34 -2.30
CA GLY A 71 -11.66 -20.13 -2.38
C GLY A 71 -12.44 -21.38 -2.81
N ILE A 72 -11.92 -22.10 -3.81
CA ILE A 72 -12.51 -23.37 -4.29
C ILE A 72 -12.37 -24.49 -3.25
N ILE A 73 -11.24 -24.58 -2.55
CA ILE A 73 -11.05 -25.60 -1.50
C ILE A 73 -12.01 -25.37 -0.33
N ILE A 74 -12.20 -24.12 0.08
CA ILE A 74 -13.02 -23.79 1.26
C ILE A 74 -14.52 -23.88 0.98
N ILE A 75 -14.96 -23.62 -0.27
CA ILE A 75 -16.39 -23.70 -0.57
C ILE A 75 -16.92 -25.14 -0.54
N VAL A 76 -16.08 -26.15 -0.80
CA VAL A 76 -16.47 -27.56 -0.76
C VAL A 76 -17.05 -27.98 0.61
N PRO A 77 -16.33 -27.85 1.74
CA PRO A 77 -16.88 -28.20 3.04
C PRO A 77 -18.07 -27.31 3.43
N ILE A 78 -18.10 -26.03 3.04
CA ILE A 78 -19.24 -25.14 3.32
C ILE A 78 -20.51 -25.68 2.67
N VAL A 79 -20.46 -25.97 1.37
CA VAL A 79 -21.62 -26.49 0.62
C VAL A 79 -22.01 -27.88 1.12
N SER A 80 -21.04 -28.74 1.44
CA SER A 80 -21.30 -30.06 2.01
C SER A 80 -22.00 -30.02 3.38
N LEU A 81 -21.67 -29.05 4.23
CA LEU A 81 -22.31 -28.89 5.54
C LEU A 81 -23.72 -28.29 5.43
N SER A 82 -23.98 -27.50 4.39
CA SER A 82 -25.22 -26.72 4.27
C SER A 82 -26.27 -27.32 3.34
N GLN A 83 -26.05 -28.52 2.76
CA GLN A 83 -26.71 -29.08 1.55
C GLN A 83 -28.25 -28.93 1.39
N TYR A 84 -28.98 -28.56 2.43
CA TYR A 84 -30.45 -28.41 2.42
C TYR A 84 -30.97 -27.06 2.94
N ASP A 85 -30.12 -26.15 3.42
CA ASP A 85 -30.53 -24.87 3.99
C ASP A 85 -29.82 -23.67 3.31
N PRO A 86 -30.54 -22.90 2.46
CA PRO A 86 -30.01 -21.71 1.80
C PRO A 86 -29.52 -20.63 2.78
N TRP A 87 -30.15 -20.49 3.96
CA TRP A 87 -29.76 -19.50 4.95
C TRP A 87 -28.46 -19.87 5.64
N LEU A 88 -28.32 -21.14 6.04
CA LEU A 88 -27.09 -21.65 6.62
C LEU A 88 -25.93 -21.51 5.64
N MET A 89 -26.13 -21.90 4.38
CA MET A 89 -25.12 -21.77 3.33
C MET A 89 -24.70 -20.31 3.14
N ALA A 90 -25.67 -19.41 3.00
CA ALA A 90 -25.39 -17.98 2.83
C ALA A 90 -24.62 -17.40 4.02
N CYS A 91 -25.00 -17.76 5.25
CA CYS A 91 -24.33 -17.33 6.47
C CYS A 91 -22.86 -17.79 6.51
N LEU A 92 -22.59 -19.07 6.20
CA LEU A 92 -21.23 -19.61 6.16
C LEU A 92 -20.36 -18.94 5.08
N ILE A 93 -20.92 -18.71 3.88
CA ILE A 93 -20.24 -17.97 2.82
C ILE A 93 -19.94 -16.54 3.27
N ALA A 94 -20.92 -15.84 3.87
CA ALA A 94 -20.73 -14.47 4.34
C ALA A 94 -19.70 -14.38 5.47
N LEU A 95 -19.66 -15.35 6.38
CA LEU A 95 -18.62 -15.46 7.41
C LEU A 95 -17.24 -15.63 6.79
N TRP A 96 -17.10 -16.50 5.79
CA TRP A 96 -15.83 -16.68 5.09
C TRP A 96 -15.39 -15.42 4.34
N VAL A 97 -16.30 -14.77 3.61
CA VAL A 97 -16.02 -13.52 2.90
C VAL A 97 -15.63 -12.42 3.88
N SER A 98 -16.34 -12.29 5.00
CA SER A 98 -16.04 -11.34 6.08
C SER A 98 -14.67 -11.60 6.73
N PHE A 99 -14.34 -12.86 6.99
CA PHE A 99 -13.03 -13.25 7.52
C PHE A 99 -11.90 -12.92 6.53
N CYS A 100 -12.08 -13.25 5.25
CA CYS A 100 -11.15 -12.86 4.19
C CYS A 100 -11.00 -11.34 4.09
N HIS A 101 -12.09 -10.60 4.28
CA HIS A 101 -12.10 -9.14 4.26
C HIS A 101 -11.38 -8.52 5.46
N TYR A 102 -11.54 -9.10 6.65
CA TYR A 102 -10.77 -8.74 7.84
C TYR A 102 -9.26 -8.90 7.58
N ILE A 103 -8.85 -10.04 7.01
CA ILE A 103 -7.46 -10.28 6.64
C ILE A 103 -7.00 -9.30 5.54
N CYS A 104 -7.84 -9.03 4.54
CA CYS A 104 -7.59 -8.04 3.49
C CYS A 104 -7.23 -6.67 4.07
N CYS A 105 -7.92 -6.23 5.13
CA CYS A 105 -7.62 -4.97 5.83
C CYS A 105 -6.35 -5.03 6.71
N CYS A 106 -5.87 -6.24 7.04
CA CYS A 106 -4.67 -6.47 7.85
C CYS A 106 -3.39 -6.67 7.02
N TYR A 107 -3.45 -6.58 5.69
CA TYR A 107 -2.30 -6.73 4.80
C TYR A 107 -2.41 -5.75 3.63
N TYR A 108 -1.26 -5.39 3.02
CA TYR A 108 -1.19 -4.49 1.86
C TYR A 108 -0.83 -5.22 0.57
N GLY A 109 -1.04 -4.53 -0.55
CA GLY A 109 -0.63 -4.98 -1.88
C GLY A 109 -1.34 -6.25 -2.32
N SER A 110 -0.62 -7.13 -3.02
CA SER A 110 -1.21 -8.32 -3.63
C SER A 110 -1.63 -9.40 -2.63
N VAL A 111 -1.13 -9.38 -1.38
CA VAL A 111 -1.59 -10.30 -0.32
C VAL A 111 -3.03 -9.99 0.05
N SER A 112 -3.35 -8.70 0.23
CA SER A 112 -4.72 -8.21 0.44
C SER A 112 -5.66 -8.70 -0.67
N TYR A 113 -5.20 -8.59 -1.92
CA TYR A 113 -5.90 -9.07 -3.11
C TYR A 113 -6.13 -10.60 -3.12
N CYS A 114 -5.14 -11.39 -2.70
CA CYS A 114 -5.25 -12.85 -2.60
C CYS A 114 -6.41 -13.28 -1.69
N PHE A 115 -6.50 -12.69 -0.49
CA PHE A 115 -7.57 -13.04 0.46
C PHE A 115 -8.94 -12.56 -0.02
N ALA A 116 -9.03 -11.34 -0.56
CA ALA A 116 -10.27 -10.86 -1.15
C ALA A 116 -10.80 -11.79 -2.25
N LEU A 117 -9.90 -12.26 -3.13
CA LEU A 117 -10.22 -13.22 -4.17
C LEU A 117 -10.67 -14.58 -3.65
N SER A 118 -10.04 -15.08 -2.60
CA SER A 118 -10.51 -16.30 -1.93
C SER A 118 -11.96 -16.16 -1.45
N GLY A 119 -12.30 -15.03 -0.83
CA GLY A 119 -13.66 -14.72 -0.39
C GLY A 119 -14.65 -14.70 -1.56
N TYR A 120 -14.43 -13.83 -2.56
CA TYR A 120 -15.41 -13.70 -3.63
C TYR A 120 -15.46 -14.92 -4.55
N THR A 121 -14.38 -15.68 -4.75
CA THR A 121 -14.42 -16.94 -5.51
C THR A 121 -15.32 -17.96 -4.82
N ALA A 122 -15.19 -18.12 -3.50
CA ALA A 122 -16.08 -18.96 -2.72
C ALA A 122 -17.54 -18.50 -2.84
N SER A 123 -17.80 -17.19 -2.83
CA SER A 123 -19.15 -16.65 -3.02
C SER A 123 -19.71 -16.96 -4.42
N ILE A 124 -18.89 -16.82 -5.46
CA ILE A 124 -19.27 -17.06 -6.86
C ILE A 124 -19.69 -18.52 -7.05
N VAL A 125 -18.85 -19.46 -6.58
CA VAL A 125 -19.12 -20.89 -6.72
C VAL A 125 -20.27 -21.29 -5.81
N GLY A 126 -20.24 -20.88 -4.55
CA GLY A 126 -21.21 -21.24 -3.52
C GLY A 126 -22.63 -20.82 -3.88
N PHE A 127 -22.86 -19.52 -4.12
CA PHE A 127 -24.20 -19.03 -4.44
C PHE A 127 -24.72 -19.57 -5.77
N ALA A 128 -23.86 -19.92 -6.72
CA ALA A 128 -24.32 -20.56 -7.96
C ALA A 128 -24.94 -21.95 -7.71
N THR A 129 -24.47 -22.69 -6.71
CA THR A 129 -25.01 -24.02 -6.37
C THR A 129 -26.39 -23.98 -5.69
N THR A 130 -26.83 -22.82 -5.21
CA THR A 130 -28.16 -22.66 -4.57
C THR A 130 -29.33 -23.02 -5.48
N THR A 131 -29.14 -22.85 -6.80
CA THR A 131 -30.17 -23.14 -7.81
C THR A 131 -30.33 -24.63 -8.10
N SER A 132 -29.28 -25.42 -7.88
CA SER A 132 -29.25 -26.87 -8.12
C SER A 132 -28.22 -27.52 -7.19
N PRO A 133 -28.58 -27.76 -5.92
CA PRO A 133 -27.65 -28.27 -4.91
C PRO A 133 -27.30 -29.73 -5.22
N SER A 134 -26.15 -29.94 -5.85
CA SER A 134 -25.58 -31.28 -6.04
C SER A 134 -24.05 -31.23 -6.00
N SER A 135 -23.42 -32.31 -5.49
CA SER A 135 -21.96 -32.45 -5.48
C SER A 135 -21.37 -32.40 -6.90
N TYR A 136 -22.13 -32.90 -7.89
CA TYR A 136 -21.78 -32.81 -9.30
C TYR A 136 -21.74 -31.34 -9.75
N THR A 137 -22.82 -30.58 -9.56
CA THR A 137 -22.88 -29.15 -9.91
C THR A 137 -21.73 -28.35 -9.29
N LEU A 138 -21.43 -28.62 -8.01
CA LEU A 138 -20.32 -27.98 -7.31
C LEU A 138 -18.97 -28.25 -7.98
N PHE A 139 -18.69 -29.51 -8.34
CA PHE A 139 -17.43 -29.88 -9.01
C PHE A 139 -17.31 -29.20 -10.38
N PHE A 140 -18.35 -29.25 -11.20
CA PHE A 140 -18.34 -28.66 -12.55
C PHE A 140 -18.15 -27.14 -12.52
N ILE A 141 -18.88 -26.43 -11.66
CA ILE A 141 -18.73 -24.97 -11.53
C ILE A 141 -17.32 -24.62 -11.03
N SER A 142 -16.81 -25.37 -10.04
CA SER A 142 -15.47 -25.14 -9.48
C SER A 142 -14.38 -25.36 -10.52
N GLN A 143 -14.46 -26.46 -11.26
CA GLN A 143 -13.52 -26.80 -12.33
C GLN A 143 -13.54 -25.74 -13.43
N ALA A 144 -14.73 -25.37 -13.93
CA ALA A 144 -14.87 -24.34 -14.96
C ALA A 144 -14.25 -23.01 -14.51
N ARG A 145 -14.47 -22.60 -13.25
CA ARG A 145 -13.86 -21.36 -12.73
C ARG A 145 -12.35 -21.44 -12.66
N PHE A 146 -11.81 -22.58 -12.23
CA PHE A 146 -10.38 -22.76 -12.15
C PHE A 146 -9.73 -22.69 -13.54
N THR A 147 -10.28 -23.42 -14.52
CA THR A 147 -9.72 -23.46 -15.89
C THR A 147 -9.81 -22.10 -16.59
N GLU A 148 -10.95 -21.41 -16.49
CA GLU A 148 -11.15 -20.08 -17.07
C GLU A 148 -10.17 -19.05 -16.49
N ILE A 149 -9.95 -19.06 -15.18
CA ILE A 149 -9.03 -18.12 -14.53
C ILE A 149 -7.58 -18.47 -14.88
N VAL A 150 -7.19 -19.74 -14.83
CA VAL A 150 -5.84 -20.19 -15.18
C VAL A 150 -5.52 -19.84 -16.63
N LEU A 151 -6.47 -20.02 -17.56
CA LEU A 151 -6.28 -19.62 -18.96
C LEU A 151 -5.98 -18.12 -19.08
N GLY A 152 -6.78 -17.27 -18.42
CA GLY A 152 -6.54 -15.83 -18.42
C GLY A 152 -5.18 -15.45 -17.82
N LEU A 153 -4.72 -16.16 -16.79
CA LEU A 153 -3.40 -15.96 -16.20
C LEU A 153 -2.27 -16.35 -17.16
N LEU A 154 -2.38 -17.51 -17.81
CA LEU A 154 -1.39 -17.98 -18.80
C LEU A 154 -1.28 -17.00 -19.96
N VAL A 155 -2.40 -16.49 -20.46
CA VAL A 155 -2.42 -15.48 -21.52
C VAL A 155 -1.67 -14.22 -21.10
N VAL A 156 -1.96 -13.66 -19.92
CA VAL A 156 -1.24 -12.47 -19.43
C VAL A 156 0.24 -12.74 -19.28
N PHE A 157 0.62 -13.92 -18.77
CA PHE A 157 2.02 -14.30 -18.62
C PHE A 157 2.74 -14.33 -19.97
N VAL A 158 2.16 -15.01 -20.97
CA VAL A 158 2.71 -15.10 -22.33
C VAL A 158 2.80 -13.73 -23.00
N VAL A 159 1.74 -12.93 -22.96
CA VAL A 159 1.76 -11.58 -23.56
C VAL A 159 2.76 -10.67 -22.85
N SER A 160 2.93 -10.80 -21.53
CA SER A 160 3.95 -10.03 -20.79
C SER A 160 5.37 -10.42 -21.16
N PHE A 161 5.59 -11.68 -21.57
CA PHE A 161 6.88 -12.15 -22.09
C PHE A 161 7.14 -11.62 -23.52
N ILE A 162 6.12 -11.61 -24.38
CA ILE A 162 6.21 -11.10 -25.76
C ILE A 162 6.47 -9.58 -25.77
N PHE A 163 5.86 -8.84 -24.85
CA PHE A 163 5.99 -7.38 -24.73
C PHE A 163 6.66 -6.99 -23.41
N PRO A 164 8.00 -7.15 -23.30
CA PRO A 164 8.73 -6.81 -22.08
C PRO A 164 8.72 -5.30 -21.82
N SER A 165 8.79 -4.90 -20.56
CA SER A 165 8.75 -3.50 -20.13
C SER A 165 9.80 -3.22 -19.05
N ASN A 166 10.64 -2.21 -19.28
CA ASN A 166 11.65 -1.79 -18.30
C ASN A 166 11.13 -0.70 -17.34
N LYS A 167 9.79 -0.59 -17.18
CA LYS A 167 9.15 0.43 -16.31
C LYS A 167 9.64 0.32 -14.87
N ASP A 168 9.72 -0.89 -14.31
CA ASP A 168 10.07 -1.11 -12.89
C ASP A 168 11.52 -0.71 -12.60
N GLN A 169 12.44 -1.09 -13.48
CA GLN A 169 13.85 -0.71 -13.38
C GLN A 169 14.02 0.81 -13.42
N LYS A 170 13.41 1.48 -14.42
CA LYS A 170 13.49 2.94 -14.56
C LYS A 170 12.84 3.66 -13.38
N ALA A 171 11.72 3.15 -12.88
CA ALA A 171 11.03 3.71 -11.72
C ALA A 171 11.87 3.58 -10.45
N LEU A 172 12.51 2.43 -10.22
CA LEU A 172 13.37 2.18 -9.07
C LEU A 172 14.59 3.11 -9.08
N ILE A 173 15.33 3.19 -10.19
CA ILE A 173 16.51 4.07 -10.31
C ILE A 173 16.11 5.54 -10.11
N LYS A 174 14.99 5.97 -10.70
CA LYS A 174 14.51 7.34 -10.53
C LYS A 174 14.14 7.64 -9.07
N ALA A 175 13.46 6.70 -8.41
CA ALA A 175 13.04 6.87 -7.02
C ALA A 175 14.23 6.89 -6.07
N ASP A 176 15.24 6.04 -6.30
CA ASP A 176 16.49 6.03 -5.53
C ASP A 176 17.25 7.37 -5.65
N HIS A 177 17.40 7.90 -6.86
CA HIS A 177 17.97 9.24 -7.07
C HIS A 177 17.15 10.35 -6.42
N GLN A 178 15.82 10.27 -6.44
CA GLN A 178 14.95 11.25 -5.78
C GLN A 178 15.12 11.21 -4.25
N LEU A 179 15.21 10.01 -3.67
CA LEU A 179 15.45 9.83 -2.25
C LEU A 179 16.77 10.47 -1.83
N GLN A 180 17.86 10.23 -2.59
CA GLN A 180 19.16 10.86 -2.32
C GLN A 180 19.08 12.39 -2.37
N LYS A 181 18.41 12.96 -3.37
CA LYS A 181 18.19 14.41 -3.45
C LYS A 181 17.38 14.94 -2.27
N SER A 182 16.38 14.20 -1.80
CA SER A 182 15.60 14.57 -0.63
C SER A 182 16.42 14.54 0.66
N LEU A 183 17.36 13.60 0.84
CA LEU A 183 18.31 13.64 1.97
C LEU A 183 19.17 14.89 1.96
N VAL A 184 19.71 15.26 0.79
CA VAL A 184 20.53 16.46 0.60
C VAL A 184 19.71 17.72 0.91
N SER A 185 18.47 17.80 0.44
CA SER A 185 17.55 18.90 0.76
C SER A 185 17.21 18.98 2.25
N ILE A 186 16.99 17.85 2.93
CA ILE A 186 16.73 17.83 4.37
C ILE A 186 17.98 18.25 5.16
N MET A 187 19.18 17.91 4.66
CA MET A 187 20.42 18.37 5.27
C MET A 187 20.56 19.89 5.19
N ASP A 188 20.25 20.49 4.03
CA ASP A 188 20.19 21.94 3.89
C ASP A 188 19.18 22.57 4.88
N ASP A 189 17.97 22.01 4.95
CA ASP A 189 16.92 22.41 5.90
C ASP A 189 17.34 22.33 7.37
N CYS A 190 18.13 21.31 7.72
CA CYS A 190 18.55 21.05 9.10
C CYS A 190 19.77 21.87 9.51
N VAL A 191 20.70 22.11 8.57
CA VAL A 191 22.05 22.57 8.87
C VAL A 191 22.28 24.02 8.47
N ILE A 192 21.79 24.45 7.30
CA ILE A 192 22.09 25.77 6.75
C ILE A 192 20.88 26.68 6.90
N SER A 193 19.75 26.29 6.32
CA SER A 193 18.58 27.17 6.31
C SER A 193 17.89 27.19 7.67
N ALA A 194 17.50 28.38 8.14
CA ALA A 194 16.68 28.55 9.34
C ALA A 194 15.20 28.18 9.06
N SER A 195 14.97 27.08 8.35
CA SER A 195 13.65 26.60 7.96
C SER A 195 12.77 26.34 9.18
N SER A 196 11.45 26.54 9.05
CA SER A 196 10.54 26.32 10.17
C SER A 196 10.47 24.82 10.54
N VAL A 197 10.15 24.51 11.80
CA VAL A 197 9.95 23.10 12.23
C VAL A 197 8.84 22.42 11.40
N LYS A 198 7.81 23.18 10.99
CA LYS A 198 6.72 22.67 10.15
C LYS A 198 7.21 22.24 8.77
N ASP A 199 8.11 22.99 8.16
CA ASP A 199 8.67 22.67 6.84
C ASP A 199 9.52 21.41 6.89
N ILE A 200 10.33 21.25 7.95
CA ILE A 200 11.08 20.01 8.17
C ILE A 200 10.16 18.81 8.33
N ILE A 201 9.12 18.90 9.15
CA ILE A 201 8.15 17.80 9.33
C ILE A 201 7.55 17.43 7.97
N LYS A 202 7.27 18.41 7.10
CA LYS A 202 6.77 18.17 5.75
C LYS A 202 7.82 17.50 4.84
N SER A 203 9.07 17.98 4.81
CA SER A 203 10.16 17.37 4.02
C SER A 203 10.42 15.92 4.47
N VAL A 204 10.49 15.71 5.77
CA VAL A 204 10.74 14.41 6.40
C VAL A 204 9.58 13.42 6.18
N THR A 205 8.33 13.88 6.25
CA THR A 205 7.18 13.02 5.93
C THR A 205 7.14 12.64 4.47
N GLY A 206 7.43 13.59 3.57
CA GLY A 206 7.62 13.32 2.15
C GLY A 206 8.69 12.27 1.90
N PHE A 207 9.80 12.36 2.61
CA PHE A 207 10.90 11.39 2.55
C PHE A 207 10.49 9.98 2.97
N ILE A 208 9.81 9.81 4.11
CA ILE A 208 9.34 8.48 4.56
C ILE A 208 8.35 7.88 3.55
N LEU A 209 7.47 8.69 2.96
CA LEU A 209 6.56 8.22 1.93
C LEU A 209 7.29 7.76 0.66
N GLN A 210 8.35 8.46 0.26
CA GLN A 210 9.21 8.03 -0.86
C GLN A 210 9.91 6.70 -0.55
N MET A 211 10.44 6.54 0.66
CA MET A 211 11.07 5.30 1.12
C MET A 211 10.12 4.09 1.01
N MET A 212 8.88 4.27 1.49
CA MET A 212 7.86 3.23 1.40
C MET A 212 7.50 2.88 -0.05
N ASN A 213 7.46 3.88 -0.93
CA ASN A 213 7.29 3.64 -2.37
C ASN A 213 8.46 2.85 -2.98
N ILE A 214 9.71 3.14 -2.60
CA ILE A 214 10.89 2.40 -3.09
C ILE A 214 10.83 0.95 -2.65
N LYS A 215 10.37 0.64 -1.42
CA LYS A 215 10.20 -0.75 -0.97
C LYS A 215 9.23 -1.52 -1.89
N VAL A 216 8.13 -0.88 -2.30
CA VAL A 216 7.17 -1.46 -3.24
C VAL A 216 7.81 -1.67 -4.62
N LEU A 217 8.50 -0.65 -5.15
CA LEU A 217 9.17 -0.72 -6.46
C LEU A 217 10.30 -1.77 -6.48
N ALA A 218 11.06 -1.89 -5.40
CA ALA A 218 12.10 -2.90 -5.24
C ALA A 218 11.51 -4.31 -5.26
N THR A 219 10.39 -4.52 -4.56
CA THR A 219 9.66 -5.79 -4.60
C THR A 219 9.19 -6.11 -6.03
N GLN A 220 8.61 -5.14 -6.74
CA GLN A 220 8.21 -5.32 -8.14
C GLN A 220 9.40 -5.64 -9.06
N TYR A 221 10.54 -4.97 -8.85
CA TYR A 221 11.77 -5.23 -9.60
C TYR A 221 12.33 -6.65 -9.37
N ILE A 222 12.28 -7.14 -8.13
CA ILE A 222 12.71 -8.50 -7.78
C ILE A 222 11.90 -9.55 -8.57
N PHE A 223 10.59 -9.38 -8.67
CA PHE A 223 9.72 -10.32 -9.41
C PHE A 223 9.78 -10.17 -10.93
N SER A 224 10.19 -9.01 -11.45
CA SER A 224 10.26 -8.77 -12.91
C SER A 224 11.63 -9.05 -13.53
N SER A 225 12.72 -9.01 -12.74
CA SER A 225 14.08 -9.23 -13.26
C SER A 225 14.51 -10.70 -13.11
N THR A 226 14.95 -11.32 -14.20
CA THR A 226 15.38 -12.73 -14.21
C THR A 226 16.80 -12.95 -13.69
N ASN A 227 17.69 -11.95 -13.78
CA ASN A 227 19.12 -12.12 -13.53
C ASN A 227 19.76 -11.16 -12.50
N THR A 228 19.01 -10.27 -11.81
CA THR A 228 19.62 -9.29 -10.87
C THR A 228 18.71 -8.94 -9.68
N SER A 229 18.30 -9.92 -8.87
CA SER A 229 17.60 -9.65 -7.61
C SER A 229 18.42 -8.77 -6.65
N GLU A 230 19.76 -8.79 -6.77
CA GLU A 230 20.70 -8.02 -5.96
C GLU A 230 20.40 -6.53 -5.92
N LYS A 231 20.07 -5.88 -7.05
CA LYS A 231 19.77 -4.43 -7.06
C LYS A 231 18.48 -4.09 -6.31
N GLY A 232 17.48 -4.98 -6.36
CA GLY A 232 16.25 -4.82 -5.60
C GLY A 232 16.48 -4.98 -4.09
N VAL A 233 17.27 -5.98 -3.70
CA VAL A 233 17.71 -6.17 -2.30
C VAL A 233 18.54 -4.98 -1.83
N GLN A 234 19.49 -4.51 -2.64
CA GLN A 234 20.32 -3.33 -2.36
C GLN A 234 19.46 -2.08 -2.13
N ALA A 235 18.46 -1.82 -2.98
CA ALA A 235 17.55 -0.69 -2.78
C ALA A 235 16.84 -0.76 -1.42
N ILE A 236 16.45 -1.96 -0.97
CA ILE A 236 15.83 -2.15 0.35
C ILE A 236 16.82 -1.91 1.48
N THR A 237 18.07 -2.37 1.36
CA THR A 237 19.12 -2.05 2.35
C THR A 237 19.43 -0.55 2.41
N ASN A 238 19.42 0.13 1.26
CA ASN A 238 19.63 1.58 1.17
C ASN A 238 18.53 2.36 1.87
N ILE A 239 17.27 1.91 1.79
CA ILE A 239 16.15 2.49 2.57
C ILE A 239 16.49 2.49 4.06
N TYR A 240 16.97 1.39 4.62
CA TYR A 240 17.25 1.33 6.06
C TYR A 240 18.37 2.28 6.49
N ARG A 241 19.45 2.34 5.72
CA ARG A 241 20.54 3.30 5.96
C ARG A 241 20.04 4.74 5.85
N SER A 242 19.20 5.01 4.86
CA SER A 242 18.57 6.33 4.65
C SER A 242 17.68 6.77 5.82
N PHE A 243 17.08 5.81 6.54
CA PHE A 243 16.32 6.09 7.77
C PHE A 243 17.24 6.48 8.93
N ASP A 244 18.41 5.85 9.03
CA ASP A 244 19.41 6.19 10.06
C ASP A 244 20.05 7.55 9.77
N THR A 245 20.37 7.86 8.51
CA THR A 245 20.87 9.19 8.13
C THR A 245 19.85 10.29 8.42
N LEU A 246 18.57 10.03 8.19
CA LEU A 246 17.49 10.96 8.58
C LEU A 246 17.50 11.23 10.09
N GLY A 247 17.67 10.19 10.91
CA GLY A 247 17.78 10.33 12.37
C GLY A 247 18.95 11.22 12.78
N SER A 248 20.13 11.00 12.21
CA SER A 248 21.31 11.83 12.49
C SER A 248 21.13 13.27 12.00
N LEU A 249 20.50 13.52 10.84
CA LEU A 249 20.22 14.88 10.35
C LEU A 249 19.31 15.68 11.29
N ILE A 250 18.22 15.05 11.78
CA ILE A 250 17.32 15.70 12.73
C ILE A 250 18.05 15.92 14.07
N MET A 251 18.87 14.95 14.50
CA MET A 251 19.67 15.09 15.71
C MET A 251 20.65 16.26 15.62
N LEU A 252 21.31 16.45 14.47
CA LEU A 252 22.18 17.59 14.22
C LEU A 252 21.45 18.92 14.38
N ARG A 253 20.22 19.05 13.87
CA ARG A 253 19.43 20.27 14.07
C ARG A 253 19.11 20.53 15.55
N ILE A 254 18.74 19.49 16.28
CA ILE A 254 18.46 19.57 17.73
C ILE A 254 19.73 19.99 18.50
N MET A 255 20.88 19.41 18.16
CA MET A 255 22.17 19.75 18.76
C MET A 255 22.58 21.18 18.42
N LYS A 256 22.45 21.62 17.16
CA LYS A 256 22.72 23.00 16.71
C LYS A 256 21.86 24.00 17.49
N SER A 257 20.55 23.76 17.56
CA SER A 257 19.59 24.59 18.31
C SER A 257 20.01 24.75 19.78
N LYS A 258 20.38 23.65 20.43
CA LYS A 258 20.79 23.70 21.83
C LYS A 258 22.16 24.36 22.05
N LEU A 259 23.12 24.12 21.15
CA LEU A 259 24.42 24.78 21.21
C LEU A 259 24.29 26.30 21.08
N ILE A 260 23.44 26.80 20.18
CA ILE A 260 23.16 28.23 20.04
C ILE A 260 22.55 28.79 21.35
N SER A 261 21.64 28.05 21.99
CA SER A 261 21.01 28.49 23.24
C SER A 261 21.96 28.49 24.44
N GLU A 262 22.88 27.52 24.54
CA GLU A 262 23.81 27.40 25.67
C GLU A 262 25.07 28.27 25.49
N LYS A 263 25.47 28.57 24.25
CA LYS A 263 26.75 29.23 23.92
C LYS A 263 26.61 30.20 22.72
N PRO A 264 26.27 31.48 22.97
CA PRO A 264 26.04 32.45 21.90
C PRO A 264 27.29 32.77 21.04
N ASN A 265 28.51 32.60 21.59
CA ASN A 265 29.76 32.85 20.86
C ASN A 265 30.12 31.78 19.80
N ILE A 266 29.33 30.71 19.67
CA ILE A 266 29.58 29.63 18.69
C ILE A 266 29.24 30.05 17.25
N ASN A 267 28.53 31.17 17.02
CA ASN A 267 28.10 31.57 15.68
C ASN A 267 29.24 31.67 14.64
N ASN A 268 30.45 32.08 15.04
CA ASN A 268 31.62 32.12 14.14
C ASN A 268 32.12 30.71 13.74
N ILE A 269 31.96 29.74 14.64
CA ILE A 269 32.33 28.34 14.44
C ILE A 269 31.25 27.62 13.62
N LEU A 270 29.97 27.97 13.83
CA LEU A 270 28.82 27.49 13.06
C LEU A 270 28.81 28.03 11.62
N THR A 271 29.22 29.28 11.39
CA THR A 271 29.30 29.86 10.04
C THR A 271 30.41 29.24 9.19
N ALA A 272 31.60 29.01 9.76
CA ALA A 272 32.66 28.24 9.10
C ALA A 272 32.23 26.80 8.76
N TYR A 273 31.32 26.26 9.56
CA TYR A 273 30.72 24.95 9.36
C TYR A 273 29.62 24.97 8.28
N GLU A 274 28.73 25.97 8.27
CA GLU A 274 27.72 26.17 7.22
C GLU A 274 28.37 26.32 5.84
N GLN A 275 29.49 27.05 5.72
CA GLN A 275 30.26 27.17 4.48
C GLN A 275 30.81 25.83 3.97
N LYS A 276 31.29 24.96 4.88
CA LYS A 276 31.76 23.61 4.52
C LYS A 276 30.60 22.71 4.05
N VAL A 277 29.42 22.88 4.63
CA VAL A 277 28.21 22.16 4.23
C VAL A 277 27.73 22.64 2.87
N GLU A 278 27.71 23.95 2.65
CA GLU A 278 27.32 24.59 1.38
C GLU A 278 28.22 24.11 0.23
N ALA A 279 29.54 24.12 0.43
CA ALA A 279 30.50 23.57 -0.54
C ALA A 279 30.29 22.07 -0.84
N TYR A 280 29.83 21.30 0.15
CA TYR A 280 29.51 19.88 -0.03
C TYR A 280 28.15 19.66 -0.71
N LEU A 281 27.14 20.51 -0.44
CA LEU A 281 25.85 20.50 -1.13
C LEU A 281 26.02 20.80 -2.63
N ASP A 282 26.93 21.72 -2.96
CA ASP A 282 27.28 22.08 -4.34
C ASP A 282 27.99 20.95 -5.09
N ASN A 283 28.81 20.15 -4.39
CA ASN A 283 29.49 19.00 -4.97
C ASN A 283 29.55 17.81 -3.99
N PRO A 284 28.50 16.97 -3.92
CA PRO A 284 28.40 15.86 -2.97
C PRO A 284 29.39 14.70 -3.23
N LYS A 285 30.25 14.80 -4.25
CA LYS A 285 31.39 13.89 -4.48
C LYS A 285 32.70 14.39 -3.84
N ALA A 286 32.71 15.59 -3.28
CA ALA A 286 33.87 16.12 -2.56
C ALA A 286 34.13 15.31 -1.28
N GLU A 287 35.38 15.35 -0.79
CA GLU A 287 35.71 14.76 0.50
C GLU A 287 34.83 15.37 1.60
N SER A 288 34.33 14.53 2.51
CA SER A 288 33.57 14.99 3.67
C SER A 288 34.39 16.04 4.43
N PRO A 289 33.76 17.12 4.93
CA PRO A 289 34.50 18.14 5.66
C PRO A 289 35.25 17.52 6.84
N LYS A 290 36.53 17.85 7.02
CA LYS A 290 37.30 17.37 8.19
C LYS A 290 36.80 18.05 9.48
N PRO A 291 36.75 17.33 10.62
CA PRO A 291 36.25 17.87 11.88
C PRO A 291 37.13 19.01 12.34
N ILE A 292 36.52 20.09 12.83
CA ILE A 292 37.24 21.15 13.51
C ILE A 292 37.47 20.67 14.94
N SER A 293 38.71 20.35 15.30
CA SER A 293 39.04 19.91 16.66
C SER A 293 38.70 21.02 17.65
N SER A 294 37.84 20.71 18.62
CA SER A 294 37.45 21.65 19.67
C SER A 294 37.71 21.07 21.05
N ASN A 295 38.16 21.89 22.00
CA ASN A 295 38.36 21.45 23.40
C ASN A 295 37.04 21.21 24.14
N ASP A 296 35.91 21.60 23.54
CA ASP A 296 34.60 21.47 24.14
C ASP A 296 33.93 20.17 23.72
N ILE A 297 33.61 19.32 24.70
CA ILE A 297 33.04 17.99 24.47
C ILE A 297 31.73 18.01 23.65
N TYR A 298 30.91 19.06 23.78
CA TYR A 298 29.62 19.14 23.08
C TYR A 298 29.79 19.59 21.63
N ILE A 299 30.75 20.50 21.38
CA ILE A 299 31.09 20.96 20.03
C ILE A 299 31.78 19.81 19.28
N GLN A 300 32.70 19.10 19.93
CA GLN A 300 33.36 17.93 19.34
C GLN A 300 32.34 16.85 18.99
N SER A 301 31.40 16.52 19.90
CA SER A 301 30.34 15.56 19.59
C SER A 301 29.42 16.00 18.45
N PHE A 302 29.21 17.30 18.25
CA PHE A 302 28.44 17.84 17.13
C PHE A 302 29.17 17.62 15.80
N TYR A 303 30.47 17.89 15.76
CA TYR A 303 31.31 17.62 14.59
C TYR A 303 31.39 16.13 14.27
N ASP A 304 31.59 15.27 15.27
CA ASP A 304 31.69 13.82 15.05
C ASP A 304 30.37 13.26 14.47
N GLU A 305 29.21 13.73 14.95
CA GLU A 305 27.91 13.33 14.40
C GLU A 305 27.72 13.85 12.97
N PHE A 306 28.22 15.06 12.68
CA PHE A 306 28.15 15.65 11.35
C PHE A 306 28.99 14.89 10.32
N ASP A 307 30.25 14.59 10.65
CA ASP A 307 31.15 13.86 9.77
C ASP A 307 30.61 12.46 9.47
N LYS A 308 30.05 11.80 10.49
CA LYS A 308 29.36 10.52 10.33
C LYS A 308 28.14 10.64 9.40
N THR A 309 27.38 11.73 9.50
CA THR A 309 26.17 11.94 8.67
C THR A 309 26.53 12.26 7.21
N THR A 310 27.48 13.15 6.98
CA THR A 310 27.94 13.53 5.63
C THR A 310 28.64 12.37 4.93
N SER A 311 29.49 11.60 5.62
CA SER A 311 30.13 10.42 5.05
C SER A 311 29.11 9.33 4.64
N SER A 312 28.02 9.18 5.41
CA SER A 312 26.92 8.27 5.08
C SER A 312 26.13 8.69 3.84
N ILE A 313 26.06 9.99 3.55
CA ILE A 313 25.45 10.54 2.33
C ILE A 313 26.43 10.42 1.14
N ALA A 314 27.72 10.67 1.35
CA ALA A 314 28.76 10.74 0.31
C ALA A 314 29.11 9.37 -0.29
N LYS A 315 29.24 8.34 0.56
CA LYS A 315 29.58 6.98 0.15
C LYS A 315 28.35 6.09 0.32
N PRO A 316 27.52 5.91 -0.73
CA PRO A 316 26.64 4.75 -0.80
C PRO A 316 27.55 3.51 -0.93
N THR A 317 28.08 3.04 0.20
CA THR A 317 28.93 1.85 0.25
C THR A 317 28.16 0.68 -0.31
N ASN A 318 28.74 -0.07 -1.26
CA ASN A 318 28.21 -1.37 -1.66
C ASN A 318 27.99 -2.19 -0.38
N PRO A 319 26.75 -2.59 -0.05
CA PRO A 319 26.51 -3.38 1.14
C PRO A 319 27.14 -4.77 0.92
N ILE A 320 27.99 -5.18 1.85
CA ILE A 320 28.20 -6.60 2.11
C ILE A 320 26.84 -7.08 2.61
N ILE A 321 26.14 -7.89 1.81
CA ILE A 321 24.84 -8.46 2.15
C ILE A 321 25.09 -9.38 3.36
N ASP A 322 24.76 -8.92 4.55
CA ASP A 322 24.77 -9.80 5.72
C ASP A 322 23.52 -10.68 5.63
N LYS A 323 23.68 -12.00 5.55
CA LYS A 323 22.56 -12.96 5.32
C LYS A 323 21.44 -12.84 6.37
N ASN A 324 21.70 -12.24 7.52
CA ASN A 324 20.71 -11.95 8.56
C ASN A 324 19.69 -10.86 8.16
N GLU A 325 19.98 -10.04 7.14
CA GLU A 325 19.10 -8.96 6.66
C GLU A 325 17.97 -9.43 5.72
N GLU A 326 18.00 -10.67 5.21
CA GLU A 326 16.88 -11.24 4.43
C GLU A 326 15.58 -11.36 5.26
N SER A 327 15.71 -11.46 6.59
CA SER A 327 14.57 -11.44 7.51
C SER A 327 13.80 -10.10 7.53
N LEU A 328 14.42 -9.01 7.02
CA LEU A 328 13.81 -7.68 6.97
C LEU A 328 12.62 -7.58 6.00
N PHE A 329 12.54 -8.51 5.03
CA PHE A 329 11.43 -8.57 4.05
C PHE A 329 10.09 -8.92 4.70
N PHE A 330 10.09 -9.74 5.76
CA PHE A 330 8.88 -10.27 6.40
C PHE A 330 8.41 -9.46 7.61
N ILE A 331 9.02 -8.30 7.89
CA ILE A 331 8.74 -7.56 9.13
C ILE A 331 7.33 -6.96 9.10
N ARG A 332 6.57 -7.27 10.16
CA ARG A 332 5.16 -6.96 10.33
C ARG A 332 4.93 -5.45 10.42
N SER A 333 4.21 -4.92 9.43
CA SER A 333 3.77 -3.51 9.38
C SER A 333 2.62 -3.26 10.36
N TYR A 334 2.41 -1.99 10.73
CA TYR A 334 1.26 -1.56 11.50
C TYR A 334 -0.03 -1.76 10.69
N HIS A 335 -1.06 -2.29 11.37
CA HIS A 335 -2.41 -2.41 10.83
C HIS A 335 -3.40 -2.14 11.96
N ASP A 336 -4.47 -1.41 11.66
CA ASP A 336 -5.53 -1.14 12.62
C ASP A 336 -6.51 -2.33 12.68
N GLN A 337 -6.26 -3.25 13.60
CA GLN A 337 -7.10 -4.44 13.78
C GLN A 337 -8.56 -4.09 14.10
N LYS A 338 -8.82 -2.94 14.75
CA LYS A 338 -10.20 -2.55 15.09
C LYS A 338 -10.96 -2.14 13.83
N GLU A 339 -10.36 -1.31 12.98
CA GLU A 339 -10.96 -0.98 11.68
C GLU A 339 -11.13 -2.22 10.80
N ALA A 340 -10.16 -3.13 10.81
CA ALA A 340 -10.27 -4.37 10.06
C ALA A 340 -11.49 -5.20 10.50
N ILE A 341 -11.77 -5.28 11.82
CA ILE A 341 -12.96 -5.98 12.34
C ILE A 341 -14.23 -5.26 11.90
N TYR A 342 -14.30 -3.93 12.01
CA TYR A 342 -15.47 -3.17 11.56
C TYR A 342 -15.73 -3.35 10.07
N ASN A 343 -14.69 -3.37 9.24
CA ASN A 343 -14.81 -3.60 7.80
C ASN A 343 -15.28 -5.04 7.48
N GLY A 344 -14.77 -6.04 8.20
CA GLY A 344 -15.27 -7.43 8.10
C GLY A 344 -16.76 -7.51 8.46
N LEU A 345 -17.14 -6.97 9.61
CA LEU A 345 -18.54 -6.95 10.07
C LEU A 345 -19.45 -6.19 9.10
N ARG A 346 -18.99 -5.07 8.52
CA ARG A 346 -19.69 -4.35 7.47
C ARG A 346 -19.96 -5.23 6.26
N THR A 347 -18.96 -5.98 5.82
CA THR A 347 -19.07 -6.92 4.69
C THR A 347 -20.07 -8.04 4.99
N PHE A 348 -20.01 -8.61 6.20
CA PHE A 348 -20.97 -9.62 6.64
C PHE A 348 -22.41 -9.11 6.59
N LEU A 349 -22.69 -7.94 7.20
CA LEU A 349 -24.02 -7.35 7.21
C LEU A 349 -24.50 -7.01 5.80
N THR A 350 -23.62 -6.48 4.95
CA THR A 350 -23.93 -6.14 3.56
C THR A 350 -24.40 -7.38 2.78
N ILE A 351 -23.67 -8.49 2.88
CA ILE A 351 -24.03 -9.75 2.22
C ILE A 351 -25.33 -10.32 2.81
N MET A 352 -25.48 -10.32 4.14
CA MET A 352 -26.68 -10.84 4.81
C MET A 352 -27.94 -10.04 4.46
N CYS A 353 -27.87 -8.71 4.39
CA CYS A 353 -29.00 -7.89 3.96
C CYS A 353 -29.42 -8.21 2.52
N ALA A 354 -28.45 -8.40 1.62
CA ALA A 354 -28.75 -8.75 0.23
C ALA A 354 -29.31 -10.17 0.08
N VAL A 355 -28.77 -11.14 0.82
CA VAL A 355 -29.31 -12.50 0.90
C VAL A 355 -30.73 -12.47 1.44
N PHE A 356 -30.98 -11.70 2.50
CA PHE A 356 -32.31 -11.60 3.11
C PHE A 356 -33.35 -11.11 2.09
N PHE A 357 -33.01 -10.05 1.36
CA PHE A 357 -33.84 -9.50 0.30
C PHE A 357 -34.04 -10.49 -0.85
N TRP A 358 -32.98 -11.20 -1.26
CA TRP A 358 -33.07 -12.20 -2.33
C TRP A 358 -33.99 -13.36 -1.96
N LEU A 359 -33.78 -13.98 -0.78
CA LEU A 359 -34.52 -15.16 -0.35
C LEU A 359 -35.99 -14.82 -0.03
N HIS A 360 -36.29 -13.67 0.58
CA HIS A 360 -37.68 -13.26 0.83
C HIS A 360 -38.39 -12.74 -0.43
N GLY A 361 -37.66 -12.03 -1.28
CA GLY A 361 -38.21 -11.47 -2.52
C GLY A 361 -38.48 -12.52 -3.60
N ASN A 362 -38.06 -13.77 -3.41
CA ASN A 362 -38.11 -14.85 -4.41
C ASN A 362 -37.57 -14.42 -5.77
N TRP A 363 -36.55 -13.55 -5.78
CA TRP A 363 -36.02 -13.00 -7.02
C TRP A 363 -35.15 -14.05 -7.71
N GLN A 364 -35.61 -14.53 -8.87
CA GLN A 364 -34.96 -15.59 -9.64
C GLN A 364 -33.44 -15.41 -9.87
N TYR A 365 -32.98 -14.17 -10.05
CA TYR A 365 -31.57 -13.84 -10.29
C TYR A 365 -30.84 -13.24 -9.09
N GLY A 366 -31.44 -13.24 -7.90
CA GLY A 366 -30.86 -12.54 -6.74
C GLY A 366 -29.53 -13.13 -6.28
N TYR A 367 -29.26 -14.42 -6.51
CA TYR A 367 -27.95 -15.04 -6.23
C TYR A 367 -26.81 -14.36 -7.00
N ILE A 368 -27.03 -13.96 -8.26
CA ILE A 368 -26.05 -13.22 -9.07
C ILE A 368 -25.77 -11.86 -8.45
N GLY A 369 -26.79 -11.21 -7.91
CA GLY A 369 -26.64 -9.94 -7.22
C GLY A 369 -25.85 -10.03 -5.92
N VAL A 370 -26.06 -11.10 -5.13
CA VAL A 370 -25.26 -11.34 -3.91
C VAL A 370 -23.80 -11.64 -4.25
N ILE A 371 -23.54 -12.39 -5.32
CA ILE A 371 -22.19 -12.63 -5.85
C ILE A 371 -21.51 -11.30 -6.20
N LEU A 372 -22.20 -10.46 -6.97
CA LEU A 372 -21.69 -9.16 -7.40
C LEU A 372 -21.41 -8.23 -6.23
N LEU A 373 -22.32 -8.18 -5.25
CA LEU A 373 -22.15 -7.41 -4.04
C LEU A 373 -20.90 -7.84 -3.28
N SER A 374 -20.68 -9.14 -3.13
CA SER A 374 -19.49 -9.71 -2.49
C SER A 374 -18.20 -9.27 -3.20
N VAL A 375 -18.21 -9.30 -4.54
CA VAL A 375 -17.10 -8.82 -5.37
C VAL A 375 -16.85 -7.32 -5.17
N ILE A 376 -17.89 -6.48 -5.18
CA ILE A 376 -17.76 -5.03 -5.00
C ILE A 376 -17.24 -4.71 -3.60
N CYS A 377 -17.77 -5.34 -2.54
CA CYS A 377 -17.28 -5.16 -1.17
C CYS A 377 -15.78 -5.45 -1.05
N CYS A 378 -15.33 -6.56 -1.64
CA CYS A 378 -13.92 -6.96 -1.68
C CYS A 378 -13.04 -6.01 -2.50
N TYR A 379 -13.55 -5.44 -3.61
CA TYR A 379 -12.78 -4.47 -4.39
C TYR A 379 -12.67 -3.11 -3.69
N LEU A 380 -13.76 -2.65 -3.09
CA LEU A 380 -13.81 -1.36 -2.42
C LEU A 380 -12.91 -1.31 -1.17
N SER A 381 -12.67 -2.44 -0.47
CA SER A 381 -11.70 -2.46 0.64
C SER A 381 -10.24 -2.32 0.24
N MET A 382 -9.91 -2.58 -1.02
CA MET A 382 -8.56 -2.35 -1.52
C MET A 382 -8.31 -0.87 -1.82
N ILE A 383 -9.37 -0.06 -1.89
CA ILE A 383 -9.29 1.35 -2.20
C ILE A 383 -9.38 2.12 -0.87
N PRO A 384 -8.32 2.82 -0.46
CA PRO A 384 -8.38 3.68 0.72
C PRO A 384 -9.38 4.80 0.46
N MET A 385 -10.51 4.77 1.15
CA MET A 385 -11.70 5.52 0.75
C MET A 385 -11.55 7.03 0.92
N ILE A 386 -11.52 7.73 -0.21
CA ILE A 386 -11.89 9.14 -0.34
C ILE A 386 -13.33 9.14 -0.84
N ARG A 387 -14.24 9.94 -0.26
CA ARG A 387 -15.67 10.01 -0.66
C ARG A 387 -15.86 10.15 -2.20
N ILE A 388 -14.94 10.85 -2.86
CA ILE A 388 -14.93 11.06 -4.32
C ILE A 388 -14.68 9.75 -5.11
N ALA A 389 -13.86 8.83 -4.60
CA ALA A 389 -13.56 7.58 -5.29
C ALA A 389 -14.81 6.69 -5.45
N ILE A 390 -15.69 6.68 -4.43
CA ILE A 390 -16.98 5.97 -4.47
C ILE A 390 -17.86 6.52 -5.59
N LEU A 391 -17.91 7.84 -5.75
CA LEU A 391 -18.70 8.50 -6.79
C LEU A 391 -18.19 8.14 -8.19
N PHE A 392 -16.88 8.16 -8.42
CA PHE A 392 -16.32 7.76 -9.71
C PHE A 392 -16.47 6.27 -10.00
N ALA A 393 -16.43 5.41 -8.97
CA ALA A 393 -16.77 4.01 -9.13
C ALA A 393 -18.25 3.85 -9.55
N ALA A 394 -19.19 4.56 -8.91
CA ALA A 394 -20.61 4.55 -9.28
C ALA A 394 -20.84 5.03 -10.72
N LEU A 395 -20.20 6.14 -11.12
CA LEU A 395 -20.25 6.62 -12.50
C LEU A 395 -19.68 5.58 -13.48
N GLY A 396 -18.60 4.90 -13.10
CA GLY A 396 -17.98 3.83 -13.89
C GLY A 396 -18.91 2.64 -14.08
N LEU A 397 -19.69 2.27 -13.05
CA LEU A 397 -20.72 1.22 -13.13
C LEU A 397 -21.80 1.58 -14.14
N ILE A 398 -22.36 2.79 -14.03
CA ILE A 398 -23.43 3.28 -14.92
C ILE A 398 -22.93 3.31 -16.37
N ALA A 399 -21.77 3.93 -16.60
CA ALA A 399 -21.16 3.99 -17.94
C ALA A 399 -20.90 2.58 -18.50
N GLY A 400 -20.43 1.65 -17.66
CA GLY A 400 -20.17 0.27 -18.07
C GLY A 400 -21.45 -0.47 -18.50
N ILE A 401 -22.54 -0.32 -17.74
CA ILE A 401 -23.85 -0.89 -18.10
C ILE A 401 -24.35 -0.32 -19.42
N THR A 402 -24.28 1.01 -19.60
CA THR A 402 -24.74 1.67 -20.83
C THR A 402 -23.94 1.21 -22.05
N ILE A 403 -22.61 1.20 -21.94
CA ILE A 403 -21.74 0.75 -23.04
C ILE A 403 -21.96 -0.74 -23.34
N ALA A 404 -22.11 -1.58 -22.31
CA ALA A 404 -22.42 -3.00 -22.47
C ALA A 404 -23.74 -3.22 -23.21
N TYR A 405 -24.78 -2.43 -22.90
CA TYR A 405 -26.06 -2.48 -23.58
C TYR A 405 -25.91 -2.15 -25.07
N CYS A 406 -25.22 -1.05 -25.40
CA CYS A 406 -24.98 -0.64 -26.78
C CYS A 406 -24.19 -1.68 -27.57
N LEU A 407 -23.14 -2.26 -26.97
CA LEU A 407 -22.36 -3.31 -27.63
C LEU A 407 -23.18 -4.59 -27.82
N LYS A 408 -23.79 -5.10 -26.74
CA LYS A 408 -24.50 -6.39 -26.75
C LYS A 408 -25.74 -6.37 -27.65
N PHE A 409 -26.59 -5.35 -27.53
CA PHE A 409 -27.86 -5.30 -28.24
C PHE A 409 -27.82 -4.46 -29.53
N GLY A 410 -26.88 -3.52 -29.63
CA GLY A 410 -26.74 -2.67 -30.82
C GLY A 410 -25.80 -3.25 -31.87
N VAL A 411 -24.65 -3.80 -31.45
CA VAL A 411 -23.62 -4.29 -32.39
C VAL A 411 -23.70 -5.81 -32.55
N PHE A 412 -23.57 -6.55 -31.44
CA PHE A 412 -23.38 -8.00 -31.50
C PHE A 412 -24.60 -8.77 -32.01
N ILE A 413 -25.83 -8.30 -31.73
CA ILE A 413 -27.04 -8.89 -32.34
C ILE A 413 -27.03 -8.77 -33.87
N GLY A 414 -26.49 -7.67 -34.40
CA GLY A 414 -26.46 -7.40 -35.83
C GLY A 414 -25.36 -8.11 -36.60
N THR A 415 -24.43 -8.80 -35.93
CA THR A 415 -23.24 -9.39 -36.55
C THR A 415 -23.05 -10.84 -36.12
N SER A 416 -23.06 -11.77 -37.06
CA SER A 416 -22.64 -13.16 -36.82
C SER A 416 -21.11 -13.34 -36.85
N GLU A 417 -20.38 -12.32 -37.32
CA GLU A 417 -18.94 -12.37 -37.46
C GLU A 417 -18.21 -12.03 -36.16
N TYR A 418 -17.39 -12.99 -35.69
CA TYR A 418 -16.52 -12.82 -34.52
C TYR A 418 -15.60 -11.60 -34.64
N ILE A 419 -15.06 -11.32 -35.82
CA ILE A 419 -14.09 -10.24 -36.04
C ILE A 419 -14.71 -8.86 -35.80
N ILE A 420 -15.93 -8.61 -36.26
CA ILE A 420 -16.62 -7.33 -36.06
C ILE A 420 -16.92 -7.11 -34.57
N ALA A 421 -17.31 -8.18 -33.87
CA ALA A 421 -17.52 -8.14 -32.43
C ALA A 421 -16.22 -7.83 -31.67
N VAL A 422 -15.09 -8.44 -32.05
CA VAL A 422 -13.77 -8.14 -31.48
C VAL A 422 -13.35 -6.70 -31.75
N LEU A 423 -13.47 -6.20 -32.97
CA LEU A 423 -13.04 -4.85 -33.34
C LEU A 423 -13.84 -3.77 -32.60
N SER A 424 -15.16 -3.90 -32.54
CA SER A 424 -16.03 -2.96 -31.81
C SER A 424 -15.71 -2.94 -30.31
N PHE A 425 -15.49 -4.11 -29.71
CA PHE A 425 -15.07 -4.22 -28.32
C PHE A 425 -13.67 -3.66 -28.06
N LEU A 426 -12.74 -3.89 -28.99
CA LEU A 426 -11.36 -3.43 -28.90
C LEU A 426 -11.26 -1.89 -28.87
N VAL A 427 -12.02 -1.20 -29.71
CA VAL A 427 -12.06 0.28 -29.74
C VAL A 427 -12.44 0.85 -28.37
N VAL A 428 -13.45 0.25 -27.73
CA VAL A 428 -13.91 0.66 -26.40
C VAL A 428 -12.84 0.39 -25.34
N ILE A 429 -12.22 -0.80 -25.34
CA ILE A 429 -11.16 -1.14 -24.38
C ILE A 429 -9.97 -0.21 -24.52
N ILE A 430 -9.50 0.07 -25.74
CA ILE A 430 -8.35 0.96 -25.98
C ILE A 430 -8.61 2.33 -25.35
N PHE A 431 -9.80 2.90 -25.61
CA PHE A 431 -10.18 4.20 -25.05
C PHE A 431 -10.19 4.20 -23.52
N LEU A 432 -10.84 3.21 -22.90
CA LEU A 432 -10.91 3.09 -21.44
C LEU A 432 -9.54 2.78 -20.81
N CYS A 433 -8.67 2.04 -21.50
CA CYS A 433 -7.32 1.76 -21.05
C CYS A 433 -6.44 3.02 -21.05
N TYR A 434 -6.57 3.88 -22.07
CA TYR A 434 -5.92 5.20 -22.05
C TYR A 434 -6.42 6.08 -20.90
N ILE A 435 -7.73 6.03 -20.58
CA ILE A 435 -8.27 6.74 -19.41
C ILE A 435 -7.54 6.31 -18.12
N GLN A 436 -7.21 5.02 -17.99
CA GLN A 436 -6.51 4.47 -16.82
C GLN A 436 -5.08 4.96 -16.64
N VAL A 437 -4.40 5.33 -17.72
CA VAL A 437 -2.96 5.62 -17.68
C VAL A 437 -2.66 7.11 -17.80
N VAL A 438 -3.51 7.87 -18.50
CA VAL A 438 -3.23 9.27 -18.87
C VAL A 438 -3.78 10.26 -17.84
N PHE A 439 -4.89 9.94 -17.19
CA PHE A 439 -5.60 10.84 -16.28
C PHE A 439 -5.22 10.61 -14.81
N SER A 440 -5.96 11.23 -13.89
CA SER A 440 -5.72 11.11 -12.45
C SER A 440 -6.09 9.70 -11.93
N PRO A 441 -5.61 9.31 -10.73
CA PRO A 441 -5.93 8.00 -10.14
C PRO A 441 -7.43 7.72 -10.01
N ILE A 442 -8.24 8.77 -9.85
CA ILE A 442 -9.70 8.66 -9.74
C ILE A 442 -10.33 8.28 -11.10
N TRP A 443 -9.84 8.86 -12.19
CA TRP A 443 -10.23 8.46 -13.54
C TRP A 443 -9.74 7.05 -13.89
N ALA A 444 -8.60 6.64 -13.33
CA ALA A 444 -8.14 5.27 -13.48
C ALA A 444 -9.06 4.26 -12.79
N LEU A 445 -9.62 4.59 -11.63
CA LEU A 445 -10.68 3.80 -11.00
C LEU A 445 -11.93 3.72 -11.88
N PHE A 446 -12.38 4.85 -12.43
CA PHE A 446 -13.51 4.88 -13.37
C PHE A 446 -13.27 3.94 -14.56
N GLY A 447 -12.16 4.12 -15.29
CA GLY A 447 -11.84 3.29 -16.46
C GLY A 447 -11.69 1.81 -16.12
N PHE A 448 -11.13 1.48 -14.95
CA PHE A 448 -11.02 0.10 -14.49
C PHE A 448 -12.39 -0.52 -14.21
N VAL A 449 -13.23 0.15 -13.44
CA VAL A 449 -14.58 -0.33 -13.07
C VAL A 449 -15.45 -0.50 -14.32
N THR A 450 -15.42 0.48 -15.24
CA THR A 450 -16.17 0.42 -16.49
C THR A 450 -15.81 -0.80 -17.32
N ILE A 451 -14.52 -1.13 -17.48
CA ILE A 451 -14.11 -2.34 -18.22
C ILE A 451 -14.62 -3.62 -17.56
N GLN A 452 -14.51 -3.74 -16.22
CA GLN A 452 -15.00 -4.93 -15.51
C GLN A 452 -16.51 -5.12 -15.70
N VAL A 453 -17.27 -4.03 -15.60
CA VAL A 453 -18.72 -4.06 -15.80
C VAL A 453 -19.09 -4.39 -17.24
N ILE A 454 -18.37 -3.87 -18.23
CA ILE A 454 -18.64 -4.20 -19.63
C ILE A 454 -18.46 -5.71 -19.86
N ILE A 455 -17.32 -6.28 -19.45
CA ILE A 455 -17.03 -7.71 -19.64
C ILE A 455 -18.08 -8.56 -18.93
N PHE A 456 -18.43 -8.20 -17.69
CA PHE A 456 -19.39 -8.96 -16.89
C PHE A 456 -20.83 -8.87 -17.43
N SER A 457 -21.31 -7.66 -17.74
CA SER A 457 -22.70 -7.43 -18.17
C SER A 457 -22.97 -7.94 -19.59
N ILE A 458 -21.97 -7.92 -20.47
CA ILE A 458 -22.08 -8.59 -21.76
C ILE A 458 -22.29 -10.10 -21.54
N SER A 459 -21.61 -10.66 -20.53
CA SER A 459 -21.63 -12.09 -20.20
C SER A 459 -21.27 -12.92 -21.43
N PHE A 460 -20.03 -12.75 -21.92
CA PHE A 460 -19.50 -13.53 -23.05
C PHE A 460 -19.62 -15.02 -22.73
N GLN A 461 -20.48 -15.71 -23.47
CA GLN A 461 -20.79 -17.13 -23.34
C GLN A 461 -20.55 -17.81 -24.69
N ASN A 462 -20.31 -19.12 -24.67
CA ASN A 462 -20.21 -19.93 -25.88
C ASN A 462 -21.35 -20.98 -25.90
N PRO A 463 -22.38 -20.86 -26.78
CA PRO A 463 -22.65 -19.77 -27.71
C PRO A 463 -23.16 -18.49 -27.02
N MET A 464 -23.13 -17.37 -27.74
CA MET A 464 -23.54 -16.08 -27.18
C MET A 464 -25.05 -15.97 -27.01
N ALA A 465 -25.52 -15.62 -25.80
CA ALA A 465 -26.93 -15.44 -25.48
C ALA A 465 -27.33 -13.96 -25.35
N TYR A 466 -28.41 -13.59 -26.06
CA TYR A 466 -28.94 -12.23 -26.12
C TYR A 466 -30.27 -12.09 -25.38
N ASP A 467 -30.25 -12.28 -24.06
CA ASP A 467 -31.43 -12.12 -23.20
C ASP A 467 -31.43 -10.74 -22.52
N ILE A 468 -32.42 -9.91 -22.89
CA ILE A 468 -32.61 -8.57 -22.32
C ILE A 468 -33.12 -8.60 -20.87
N VAL A 469 -33.88 -9.64 -20.50
CA VAL A 469 -34.41 -9.81 -19.14
C VAL A 469 -33.28 -10.17 -18.19
N ALA A 470 -32.43 -11.14 -18.55
CA ALA A 470 -31.23 -11.47 -17.78
C ALA A 470 -30.26 -10.28 -17.67
N PHE A 471 -30.05 -9.54 -18.77
CA PHE A 471 -29.20 -8.35 -18.77
C PHE A 471 -29.74 -7.25 -17.83
N SER A 472 -31.04 -6.96 -17.90
CA SER A 472 -31.68 -5.93 -17.08
C SER A 472 -31.65 -6.28 -15.60
N ASN A 473 -31.96 -7.54 -15.25
CA ASN A 473 -31.87 -8.02 -13.87
C ASN A 473 -30.44 -7.92 -13.32
N THR A 474 -29.44 -8.35 -14.10
CA THR A 474 -28.04 -8.26 -13.70
C THR A 474 -27.62 -6.80 -13.47
N SER A 475 -28.02 -5.90 -14.38
CA SER A 475 -27.71 -4.47 -14.30
C SER A 475 -28.36 -3.80 -13.09
N LEU A 476 -29.64 -4.09 -12.83
CA LEU A 476 -30.35 -3.61 -11.63
C LEU A 476 -29.69 -4.10 -10.35
N MET A 477 -29.21 -5.36 -10.31
CA MET A 477 -28.50 -5.88 -9.14
C MET A 477 -27.15 -5.23 -8.90
N ILE A 478 -26.39 -4.87 -9.95
CA ILE A 478 -25.15 -4.10 -9.80
C ILE A 478 -25.42 -2.74 -9.14
N LEU A 479 -26.46 -2.04 -9.61
CA LEU A 479 -26.86 -0.74 -9.07
C LEU A 479 -27.40 -0.86 -7.64
N PHE A 480 -28.26 -1.83 -7.39
CA PHE A 480 -28.78 -2.12 -6.05
C PHE A 480 -27.64 -2.45 -5.07
N GLY A 481 -26.68 -3.27 -5.48
CA GLY A 481 -25.54 -3.61 -4.65
C GLY A 481 -24.72 -2.39 -4.23
N MET A 482 -24.53 -1.42 -5.13
CA MET A 482 -23.88 -0.15 -4.79
C MET A 482 -24.69 0.66 -3.76
N LEU A 483 -26.02 0.70 -3.89
CA LEU A 483 -26.89 1.37 -2.91
C LEU A 483 -26.84 0.69 -1.53
N VAL A 484 -26.85 -0.64 -1.47
CA VAL A 484 -26.71 -1.38 -0.21
C VAL A 484 -25.38 -1.05 0.45
N ILE A 485 -24.27 -1.06 -0.29
CA ILE A 485 -22.95 -0.69 0.25
C ILE A 485 -22.95 0.73 0.81
N MET A 486 -23.52 1.69 0.09
CA MET A 486 -23.64 3.07 0.56
C MET A 486 -24.49 3.16 1.83
N GLY A 487 -25.60 2.42 1.90
CA GLY A 487 -26.46 2.34 3.08
C GLY A 487 -25.75 1.73 4.29
N VAL A 488 -25.01 0.63 4.11
CA VAL A 488 -24.27 0.00 5.22
C VAL A 488 -23.09 0.89 5.66
N LEU A 489 -22.43 1.60 4.74
CA LEU A 489 -21.42 2.61 5.09
C LEU A 489 -22.00 3.79 5.88
N TYR A 490 -23.30 4.08 5.71
CA TYR A 490 -24.00 5.06 6.53
C TYR A 490 -24.31 4.53 7.93
N ILE A 491 -24.72 3.26 8.05
CA ILE A 491 -25.06 2.61 9.34
C ILE A 491 -23.80 2.34 10.19
N LEU A 492 -22.76 1.76 9.58
CA LEU A 492 -21.44 1.56 10.19
C LEU A 492 -20.43 2.47 9.48
N PRO A 493 -20.37 3.76 9.84
CA PRO A 493 -19.39 4.68 9.27
C PRO A 493 -17.96 4.24 9.60
N PRO A 494 -16.97 4.59 8.75
CA PRO A 494 -15.57 4.43 9.12
C PRO A 494 -15.26 5.25 10.38
N SER A 495 -14.30 4.79 11.20
CA SER A 495 -13.95 5.53 12.41
C SER A 495 -13.53 6.96 12.08
N PRO A 496 -13.89 7.94 12.94
CA PRO A 496 -13.35 9.29 12.84
C PRO A 496 -11.82 9.30 12.93
N GLU A 497 -11.20 10.25 12.24
CA GLU A 497 -9.73 10.37 12.15
C GLU A 497 -9.06 10.50 13.52
N GLU A 498 -9.70 11.17 14.48
CA GLU A 498 -9.21 11.33 15.85
C GLU A 498 -9.00 9.99 16.57
N TYR A 499 -9.95 9.06 16.42
CA TYR A 499 -9.85 7.74 17.02
C TYR A 499 -8.78 6.89 16.35
N ILE A 500 -8.67 6.97 15.01
CA ILE A 500 -7.62 6.29 14.24
C ILE A 500 -6.25 6.75 14.74
N ILE A 501 -6.03 8.06 14.85
CA ILE A 501 -4.75 8.61 15.33
C ILE A 501 -4.48 8.26 16.79
N SER A 502 -5.49 8.29 17.66
CA SER A 502 -5.34 7.87 19.05
C SER A 502 -4.89 6.41 19.16
N ARG A 503 -5.44 5.51 18.32
CA ARG A 503 -5.03 4.11 18.26
C ARG A 503 -3.62 3.94 17.69
N MET A 504 -3.26 4.70 16.65
CA MET A 504 -1.89 4.74 16.11
C MET A 504 -0.88 5.15 17.19
N LYS A 505 -1.13 6.26 17.91
CA LYS A 505 -0.28 6.73 19.02
C LYS A 505 -0.14 5.67 20.11
N LYS A 506 -1.25 5.07 20.56
CA LYS A 506 -1.23 3.98 21.56
C LYS A 506 -0.40 2.79 21.09
N ALA A 507 -0.50 2.42 19.81
CA ALA A 507 0.23 1.30 19.24
C ALA A 507 1.74 1.58 19.13
N VAL A 508 2.11 2.79 18.70
CA VAL A 508 3.50 3.29 18.70
C VAL A 508 4.07 3.29 20.12
N ASN A 509 3.33 3.82 21.11
CA ASN A 509 3.75 3.83 22.51
C ASN A 509 4.00 2.41 23.04
N LYS A 510 3.08 1.47 22.78
CA LYS A 510 3.24 0.07 23.18
C LYS A 510 4.49 -0.55 22.56
N LYS A 511 4.77 -0.30 21.27
CA LYS A 511 5.95 -0.82 20.59
C LYS A 511 7.25 -0.17 21.05
N PHE A 512 7.21 1.12 21.35
CA PHE A 512 8.33 1.85 21.94
C PHE A 512 8.71 1.29 23.32
N ILE A 513 7.74 1.08 24.20
CA ILE A 513 7.97 0.45 25.52
C ILE A 513 8.50 -0.98 25.37
N GLN A 514 8.01 -1.76 24.40
CA GLN A 514 8.57 -3.08 24.11
C GLN A 514 10.03 -3.02 23.63
N CYS A 515 10.38 -2.00 22.86
CA CYS A 515 11.75 -1.78 22.37
C CYS A 515 12.68 -1.35 23.52
N LEU A 516 12.22 -0.45 24.41
CA LEU A 516 12.94 -0.04 25.61
C LEU A 516 13.23 -1.24 26.53
N ASN A 517 12.24 -2.12 26.71
CA ASN A 517 12.38 -3.37 27.48
C ASN A 517 13.15 -4.47 26.74
N ARG A 518 13.80 -4.17 25.60
CA ARG A 518 14.57 -5.11 24.76
C ARG A 518 13.78 -6.34 24.27
N LYS A 519 12.44 -6.30 24.31
CA LYS A 519 11.56 -7.35 23.76
C LYS A 519 11.44 -7.27 22.23
N VAL A 520 11.76 -6.11 21.66
CA VAL A 520 11.70 -5.84 20.21
C VAL A 520 13.02 -5.20 19.78
N ASN A 521 13.59 -5.67 18.68
CA ASN A 521 14.81 -5.09 18.10
C ASN A 521 14.55 -3.68 17.53
N PHE A 522 15.53 -2.78 17.65
CA PHE A 522 15.42 -1.41 17.15
C PHE A 522 15.09 -1.34 15.65
N ILE A 523 15.64 -2.26 14.84
CA ILE A 523 15.33 -2.33 13.41
C ILE A 523 13.83 -2.62 13.17
N HIS A 524 13.23 -3.49 13.97
CA HIS A 524 11.79 -3.78 13.87
C HIS A 524 10.95 -2.58 14.29
N PHE A 525 11.38 -1.83 15.30
CA PHE A 525 10.74 -0.59 15.71
C PHE A 525 10.79 0.48 14.60
N LYS A 526 11.93 0.64 13.92
CA LYS A 526 12.09 1.55 12.77
C LYS A 526 11.07 1.24 11.65
N ILE A 527 10.97 -0.03 11.26
CA ILE A 527 10.02 -0.48 10.23
C ILE A 527 8.58 -0.23 10.65
N TYR A 528 8.27 -0.54 11.91
CA TYR A 528 6.95 -0.30 12.47
C TYR A 528 6.59 1.19 12.41
N LEU A 529 7.51 2.07 12.80
CA LEU A 529 7.30 3.52 12.77
C LEU A 529 7.07 4.04 11.35
N ALA A 530 7.91 3.61 10.39
CA ALA A 530 7.74 3.95 8.97
C ALA A 530 6.37 3.49 8.43
N SER A 531 5.90 2.31 8.84
CA SER A 531 4.57 1.81 8.45
C SER A 531 3.42 2.63 9.05
N VAL A 532 3.50 3.06 10.32
CA VAL A 532 2.49 3.94 10.93
C VAL A 532 2.43 5.29 10.21
N ILE A 533 3.59 5.86 9.87
CA ILE A 533 3.66 7.12 9.14
C ILE A 533 3.09 6.96 7.72
N ASN A 534 3.32 5.82 7.06
CA ASN A 534 2.70 5.51 5.78
C ASN A 534 1.17 5.48 5.87
N GLU A 535 0.62 4.83 6.91
CA GLU A 535 -0.83 4.77 7.12
C GLU A 535 -1.46 6.13 7.42
N SER A 536 -0.70 7.05 8.02
CA SER A 536 -1.15 8.44 8.20
C SER A 536 -1.41 9.19 6.88
N LYS A 537 -1.02 8.63 5.71
CA LYS A 537 -1.37 9.17 4.39
C LYS A 537 -2.89 9.30 4.20
N PHE A 538 -3.67 8.45 4.84
CA PHE A 538 -5.12 8.43 4.70
C PHE A 538 -5.84 9.40 5.64
N VAL A 539 -5.13 10.01 6.58
CA VAL A 539 -5.67 11.07 7.44
C VAL A 539 -5.64 12.39 6.67
N THR A 540 -6.80 13.02 6.52
CA THR A 540 -6.95 14.30 5.82
C THR A 540 -6.63 15.49 6.72
N ASN A 541 -6.92 15.41 8.02
CA ASN A 541 -6.63 16.45 8.99
C ASN A 541 -5.10 16.60 9.23
N GLN A 542 -4.55 17.73 8.82
CA GLN A 542 -3.11 18.00 8.88
C GLN A 542 -2.58 18.16 10.31
N ASP A 543 -3.38 18.72 11.24
CA ASP A 543 -2.93 18.99 12.61
C ASP A 543 -2.78 17.69 13.40
N LEU A 544 -3.81 16.82 13.33
CA LEU A 544 -3.77 15.50 13.97
C LEU A 544 -2.61 14.67 13.42
N LYS A 545 -2.43 14.70 12.09
CA LYS A 545 -1.34 14.03 11.39
C LYS A 545 0.02 14.55 11.84
N GLY A 546 0.21 15.87 11.86
CA GLY A 546 1.43 16.50 12.37
C GLY A 546 1.77 16.06 13.79
N GLY A 547 0.77 16.04 14.68
CA GLY A 547 0.94 15.58 16.06
C GLY A 547 1.21 14.09 16.25
N LEU A 548 0.87 13.22 15.28
CA LEU A 548 1.28 11.81 15.27
C LEU A 548 2.74 11.67 14.82
N ILE A 549 3.10 12.43 13.79
CA ILE A 549 4.42 12.39 13.18
C ILE A 549 5.50 12.87 14.16
N THR A 550 5.27 13.98 14.84
CA THR A 550 6.18 14.49 15.89
C THR A 550 6.40 13.46 16.99
N ASP A 551 5.33 12.84 17.46
CA ASP A 551 5.33 11.80 18.50
C ASP A 551 6.04 10.49 18.05
N CYS A 552 6.03 10.20 16.75
CA CYS A 552 6.82 9.12 16.17
C CYS A 552 8.31 9.48 16.12
N PHE A 553 8.63 10.69 15.67
CA PHE A 553 10.03 11.13 15.54
C PHE A 553 10.74 11.28 16.87
N SER A 554 10.08 11.83 17.89
CA SER A 554 10.67 11.96 19.22
C SER A 554 11.09 10.59 19.77
N LYS A 555 10.21 9.58 19.67
CA LYS A 555 10.51 8.21 20.08
C LYS A 555 11.59 7.54 19.23
N PHE A 556 11.59 7.80 17.93
CA PHE A 556 12.65 7.33 17.05
C PHE A 556 14.02 7.89 17.47
N LEU A 557 14.12 9.20 17.71
CA LEU A 557 15.36 9.85 18.16
C LEU A 557 15.82 9.36 19.54
N ILE A 558 14.89 9.17 20.48
CA ILE A 558 15.20 8.58 21.79
C ILE A 558 15.79 7.17 21.61
N MET A 559 15.14 6.31 20.82
CA MET A 559 15.68 4.96 20.59
C MET A 559 17.00 4.98 19.80
N HIS A 560 17.15 5.88 18.84
CA HIS A 560 18.35 6.02 18.02
C HIS A 560 19.55 6.42 18.88
N THR A 561 19.37 7.39 19.79
CA THR A 561 20.41 7.79 20.76
C THR A 561 20.72 6.65 21.74
N ILE A 562 19.71 5.97 22.29
CA ILE A 562 19.92 4.82 23.19
C ILE A 562 20.69 3.69 22.48
N TYR A 563 20.40 3.42 21.22
CA TYR A 563 21.03 2.35 20.46
C TYR A 563 22.52 2.61 20.23
N HIS A 564 22.91 3.86 19.91
CA HIS A 564 24.31 4.23 19.72
C HIS A 564 25.11 4.27 21.04
N TYR A 565 24.47 4.55 22.17
CA TYR A 565 25.10 4.61 23.50
C TYR A 565 24.64 3.45 24.39
N LYS A 566 24.66 2.22 23.85
CA LYS A 566 24.08 1.00 24.44
C LYS A 566 24.50 0.72 25.91
N TYR A 567 25.70 1.16 26.30
CA TYR A 567 26.25 0.96 27.64
C TYR A 567 25.81 2.01 28.67
N CYS A 568 25.30 3.17 28.22
CA CYS A 568 25.02 4.29 29.12
C CYS A 568 23.74 4.10 29.96
N LEU A 569 22.80 3.27 29.50
CA LEU A 569 21.54 3.00 30.20
C LEU A 569 21.60 1.88 31.24
N LEU A 570 22.67 1.08 31.27
CA LEU A 570 22.75 -0.10 32.14
C LEU A 570 22.80 0.27 33.63
N ASN A 571 23.22 1.48 33.97
CA ASN A 571 23.45 1.92 35.35
C ASN A 571 22.37 2.85 35.91
N HIS A 572 21.44 3.33 35.08
CA HIS A 572 20.47 4.39 35.46
C HIS A 572 19.04 4.03 35.03
N SER A 573 18.29 3.36 35.93
CA SER A 573 16.92 2.89 35.66
C SER A 573 15.85 3.98 35.75
N GLU A 574 16.14 5.12 36.40
CA GLU A 574 15.17 6.17 36.68
C GLU A 574 14.63 6.86 35.42
N VAL A 575 15.52 7.26 34.50
CA VAL A 575 15.11 7.86 33.21
C VAL A 575 14.35 6.85 32.36
N LEU A 576 14.77 5.59 32.35
CA LEU A 576 14.09 4.52 31.63
C LEU A 576 12.67 4.31 32.17
N ASN A 577 12.52 4.27 33.50
CA ASN A 577 11.22 4.15 34.16
C ASN A 577 10.30 5.34 33.86
N ALA A 578 10.85 6.55 33.86
CA ALA A 578 10.11 7.77 33.49
C ALA A 578 9.63 7.74 32.03
N LEU A 579 10.50 7.33 31.11
CA LEU A 579 10.16 7.15 29.69
C LEU A 579 9.10 6.05 29.48
N ILE A 580 9.16 4.95 30.24
CA ILE A 580 8.17 3.87 30.21
C ILE A 580 6.82 4.34 30.76
N ALA A 581 6.83 5.15 31.83
CA ALA A 581 5.63 5.77 32.39
C ALA A 581 5.03 6.86 31.49
N GLY A 582 5.78 7.34 30.49
CA GLY A 582 5.37 8.42 29.59
C GLY A 582 5.48 9.82 30.21
N ASP A 583 6.16 9.95 31.35
CA ASP A 583 6.41 11.23 32.00
C ASP A 583 7.70 11.86 31.46
N TYR A 584 7.57 12.53 30.31
CA TYR A 584 8.69 13.18 29.63
C TYR A 584 9.29 14.35 30.43
N LYS A 585 8.53 14.99 31.33
CA LYS A 585 9.02 16.09 32.18
C LYS A 585 9.95 15.55 33.26
N LEU A 586 9.54 14.45 33.90
CA LEU A 586 10.32 13.77 34.91
C LEU A 586 11.55 13.07 34.30
N ALA A 587 11.42 12.52 33.08
CA ALA A 587 12.58 12.01 32.32
C ALA A 587 13.60 13.12 32.02
N LEU A 588 13.13 14.34 31.70
CA LEU A 588 13.99 15.49 31.44
C LEU A 588 14.72 15.96 32.70
N SER A 589 14.03 16.02 33.86
CA SER A 589 14.67 16.41 35.11
C SER A 589 15.80 15.45 35.49
N TYR A 590 15.55 14.14 35.39
CA TYR A 590 16.59 13.13 35.65
C TYR A 590 17.74 13.17 34.64
N ALA A 591 17.46 13.38 33.36
CA ALA A 591 18.52 13.52 32.35
C ALA A 591 19.42 14.74 32.66
N ASN A 592 18.85 15.84 33.13
CA ASN A 592 19.61 17.04 33.50
C ASN A 592 20.44 16.84 34.78
N THR A 593 19.93 16.12 35.79
CA THR A 593 20.71 15.80 37.00
C THR A 593 21.87 14.83 36.68
N LEU A 594 21.63 13.83 35.84
CA LEU A 594 22.69 12.90 35.44
C LEU A 594 23.75 13.57 34.57
N ARG A 595 23.37 14.56 33.74
CA ARG A 595 24.32 15.38 32.98
C ARG A 595 25.33 16.10 33.89
N THR A 596 24.93 16.56 35.07
CA THR A 596 25.81 17.29 35.99
C THR A 596 26.63 16.38 36.90
N GLN A 597 26.10 15.20 37.25
CA GLN A 597 26.73 14.25 38.17
C GLN A 597 27.73 13.29 37.50
N GLU A 598 27.55 12.96 36.22
CA GLU A 598 28.44 12.04 35.50
C GLU A 598 29.87 12.58 35.38
N THR A 599 30.86 11.71 35.53
CA THR A 599 32.29 12.08 35.35
C THR A 599 32.79 11.74 33.95
N ASN A 600 32.14 10.78 33.27
CA ASN A 600 32.54 10.35 31.93
C ASN A 600 31.94 11.27 30.84
N ASN A 601 32.80 11.86 30.02
CA ASN A 601 32.41 12.78 28.95
C ASN A 601 31.41 12.16 27.96
N ASN A 602 31.51 10.87 27.66
CA ASN A 602 30.57 10.19 26.75
C ASN A 602 29.15 10.11 27.35
N PHE A 603 29.04 9.91 28.65
CA PHE A 603 27.76 9.88 29.36
C PHE A 603 27.16 11.28 29.50
N LYS A 604 27.98 12.32 29.74
CA LYS A 604 27.52 13.72 29.70
C LYS A 604 26.92 14.09 28.36
N VAL A 605 27.59 13.74 27.26
CA VAL A 605 27.10 13.98 25.90
C VAL A 605 25.81 13.21 25.64
N PHE A 606 25.72 11.96 26.09
CA PHE A 606 24.50 11.15 25.97
C PHE A 606 23.30 11.80 26.66
N TRP A 607 23.45 12.20 27.94
CA TRP A 607 22.37 12.86 28.69
C TRP A 607 22.04 14.24 28.14
N TRP A 608 23.02 14.96 27.61
CA TRP A 608 22.79 16.20 26.88
C TRP A 608 21.91 15.98 25.67
N LYS A 609 22.25 14.98 24.82
CA LYS A 609 21.48 14.59 23.63
C LYS A 609 20.03 14.21 23.99
N ILE A 610 19.82 13.35 24.99
CA ILE A 610 18.47 12.97 25.46
C ILE A 610 17.69 14.16 25.98
N GLY A 611 18.31 14.99 26.83
CA GLY A 611 17.69 16.19 27.37
C GLY A 611 17.23 17.15 26.26
N SER A 612 18.03 17.32 25.19
CA SER A 612 17.67 18.15 24.03
C SER A 612 16.43 17.64 23.30
N ILE A 613 16.32 16.32 23.13
CA ILE A 613 15.18 15.70 22.46
C ILE A 613 13.91 15.89 23.30
N LEU A 614 14.00 15.64 24.61
CA LEU A 614 12.87 15.78 25.52
C LEU A 614 12.39 17.23 25.64
N GLU A 615 13.33 18.19 25.72
CA GLU A 615 13.00 19.62 25.77
C GLU A 615 12.29 20.10 24.50
N ASN A 616 12.75 19.67 23.32
CA ASN A 616 12.10 19.99 22.04
C ASN A 616 10.80 19.23 21.79
N ASN A 617 10.57 18.09 22.45
CA ASN A 617 9.29 17.38 22.37
C ASN A 617 8.22 18.02 23.27
N LEU A 618 8.65 18.77 24.30
CA LEU A 618 7.77 19.50 25.22
C LEU A 618 7.43 20.92 24.72
N LYS A 619 8.29 21.52 23.89
CA LYS A 619 8.06 22.78 23.17
C LYS A 619 7.32 22.53 21.87
#